data_AF-A0A7F8RH29-F1
#
_entry.id   AF-A0A7F8RH29-F1
#
_cell.length_a   1.000
_cell.length_b   1.000
_cell.length_c   1.000
_cell.angle_alpha   90.00
_cell.angle_beta   90.00
_cell.angle_gamma   90.00
#
_symmetry.space_group_name_H-M   'P 1'
#
loop_
_entity.id
_entity.type
_entity.pdbx_description
1 polymer ?
#
loop_
_entity_poly.entity_id
_entity_poly.type
_entity_poly.pdbx_seq_one_letter_code
_entity_poly.pdbx_strand_id
1 'polypeptide(L)'
;MSYFRPIDTTMDEEQVQLCRKEKLRFLFHMYDSDSDGRITLEEYRNVVEELLSGNPHIEKESARSIADGAMMEAASVCVGQMEPDQVYEGITFDDFLKIWQGIDIETKMHVRFLNMETIALCH
;
A
#
# COMPACT_ATOMS: atom_id res chain seq x y z
N MET A 1 -4.51 15.49 5.15
CA MET A 1 -3.66 14.96 6.25
C MET A 1 -4.44 14.09 7.27
N SER A 2 -5.67 13.63 6.97
CA SER A 2 -6.46 12.76 7.86
C SER A 2 -5.98 11.30 7.86
N TYR A 3 -5.46 10.80 6.73
CA TYR A 3 -5.06 9.38 6.54
C TYR A 3 -3.89 8.91 7.42
N PHE A 4 -3.10 9.81 7.97
CA PHE A 4 -1.93 9.48 8.79
C PHE A 4 -2.15 9.72 10.28
N ARG A 5 -3.40 9.98 10.70
CA ARG A 5 -3.71 10.09 12.13
C ARG A 5 -3.57 8.71 12.81
N PRO A 6 -3.03 8.66 14.04
CA PRO A 6 -3.06 7.45 14.84
C PRO A 6 -4.50 7.05 15.14
N ILE A 7 -4.73 5.75 15.29
CA ILE A 7 -5.99 5.22 15.82
C ILE A 7 -6.07 5.58 17.31
N ASP A 8 -7.22 6.11 17.72
CA ASP A 8 -7.52 6.32 19.13
C ASP A 8 -8.01 5.01 19.74
N THR A 9 -7.55 4.69 20.94
CA THR A 9 -7.97 3.52 21.71
C THR A 9 -9.46 3.52 22.08
N THR A 10 -10.15 4.65 21.93
CA THR A 10 -11.60 4.77 22.19
C THR A 10 -12.47 4.52 20.97
N MET A 11 -11.90 4.28 19.78
CA MET A 11 -12.67 4.05 18.55
C MET A 11 -13.38 2.70 18.60
N ASP A 12 -14.63 2.67 18.13
CA ASP A 12 -15.36 1.41 17.93
C ASP A 12 -14.84 0.63 16.70
N GLU A 13 -15.24 -0.64 16.60
CA GLU A 13 -14.81 -1.52 15.53
C GLU A 13 -15.20 -1.01 14.13
N GLU A 14 -16.38 -0.39 13.98
CA GLU A 14 -16.84 0.13 12.69
C GLU A 14 -15.97 1.33 12.24
N GLN A 15 -15.61 2.21 13.17
CA GLN A 15 -14.71 3.34 12.91
C GLN A 15 -13.29 2.88 12.56
N VAL A 16 -12.79 1.84 13.22
CA VAL A 16 -11.49 1.24 12.88
C VAL A 16 -11.52 0.67 11.46
N GLN A 17 -12.57 -0.08 11.10
CA GLN A 17 -12.72 -0.63 9.75
C GLN A 17 -12.86 0.46 8.68
N LEU A 18 -13.60 1.54 8.97
CA LEU A 18 -13.70 2.69 8.07
C LEU A 18 -12.34 3.36 7.87
N CYS A 19 -11.62 3.63 8.97
CA CYS A 19 -10.29 4.24 8.92
C CYS A 19 -9.30 3.36 8.14
N ARG A 20 -9.35 2.04 8.36
CA ARG A 20 -8.57 1.06 7.63
C ARG A 20 -8.86 1.13 6.13
N LYS A 21 -10.13 1.14 5.73
CA LYS A 21 -10.54 1.24 4.33
C LYS A 21 -10.08 2.54 3.69
N GLU A 22 -10.19 3.67 4.39
CA GLU A 22 -9.71 4.97 3.90
C GLU A 22 -8.19 5.01 3.71
N LYS A 23 -7.42 4.45 4.66
CA LYS A 23 -5.95 4.35 4.58
C LYS A 23 -5.51 3.47 3.41
N LEU A 24 -6.14 2.30 3.24
CA LEU A 24 -5.86 1.43 2.10
C LEU A 24 -6.26 2.08 0.78
N ARG A 25 -7.37 2.82 0.75
CA ARG A 25 -7.79 3.58 -0.43
C ARG A 25 -6.79 4.66 -0.80
N PHE A 26 -6.22 5.36 0.18
CA PHE A 26 -5.15 6.33 -0.09
C PHE A 26 -3.91 5.66 -0.68
N LEU A 27 -3.46 4.54 -0.09
CA LEU A 27 -2.31 3.79 -0.61
C LEU A 27 -2.58 3.26 -2.01
N PHE A 28 -3.77 2.73 -2.26
CA PHE A 28 -4.17 2.25 -3.58
C PHE A 28 -3.99 3.33 -4.65
N HIS A 29 -4.53 4.54 -4.44
CA HIS A 29 -4.35 5.67 -5.36
C HIS A 29 -2.91 6.18 -5.46
N MET A 30 -2.02 5.82 -4.52
CA MET A 30 -0.60 6.13 -4.70
C MET A 30 0.08 5.17 -5.70
N TYR A 31 -0.42 3.95 -5.84
CA TYR A 31 0.10 2.97 -6.80
C TYR A 31 -0.61 3.09 -8.16
N ASP A 32 -1.92 3.31 -8.17
CA ASP A 32 -2.77 3.55 -9.34
C ASP A 32 -2.56 4.99 -9.85
N SER A 33 -1.64 5.14 -10.80
CA SER A 33 -1.14 6.43 -11.27
C SER A 33 -2.09 7.10 -12.26
N ASP A 34 -2.86 6.30 -13.02
CA ASP A 34 -3.84 6.81 -13.98
C ASP A 34 -5.28 6.87 -13.42
N SER A 35 -5.49 6.37 -12.20
CA SER A 35 -6.76 6.36 -11.48
C SER A 35 -7.86 5.56 -12.21
N ASP A 36 -7.49 4.52 -12.94
CA ASP A 36 -8.42 3.63 -13.62
C ASP A 36 -9.09 2.61 -12.67
N GLY A 37 -8.64 2.55 -11.42
CA GLY A 37 -9.17 1.67 -10.38
C GLY A 37 -8.47 0.31 -10.32
N ARG A 38 -7.33 0.13 -11.01
CA ARG A 38 -6.51 -1.08 -11.01
C ARG A 38 -5.04 -0.68 -10.91
N ILE A 39 -4.26 -1.46 -10.16
CA ILE A 39 -2.81 -1.32 -10.16
C ILE A 39 -2.26 -2.32 -11.18
N THR A 40 -1.84 -1.81 -12.32
CA THR A 40 -1.22 -2.62 -13.36
C THR A 40 0.20 -3.03 -12.98
N LEU A 41 0.74 -4.04 -13.67
CA LEU A 41 2.13 -4.46 -13.47
C LEU A 41 3.12 -3.33 -13.79
N GLU A 42 2.82 -2.52 -14.80
CA GLU A 42 3.68 -1.41 -15.21
C GLU A 42 3.72 -0.32 -14.14
N GLU A 43 2.57 0.08 -13.60
CA GLU A 43 2.51 1.05 -12.50
C GLU A 43 3.23 0.54 -11.26
N TYR A 44 3.01 -0.72 -10.89
CA TYR A 44 3.69 -1.31 -9.75
C TYR A 44 5.21 -1.37 -9.95
N ARG A 45 5.68 -1.75 -11.15
CA ARG A 45 7.12 -1.72 -11.49
C ARG A 45 7.69 -0.32 -11.35
N ASN A 46 7.00 0.71 -11.85
CA ASN A 46 7.46 2.09 -11.75
C ASN A 46 7.65 2.51 -10.28
N VAL A 47 6.67 2.20 -9.42
CA VAL A 47 6.77 2.51 -7.98
C VAL A 47 7.91 1.74 -7.32
N VAL A 48 8.08 0.45 -7.60
CA VAL A 48 9.17 -0.36 -7.03
C VAL A 48 10.55 0.13 -7.51
N GLU A 49 10.69 0.47 -8.79
CA GLU A 49 11.91 1.06 -9.35
C GLU A 49 12.23 2.39 -8.65
N GLU A 50 11.24 3.26 -8.41
CA GLU A 50 11.44 4.54 -7.72
C GLU A 50 11.87 4.33 -6.25
N LEU A 51 11.20 3.43 -5.52
CA LEU A 51 11.52 3.11 -4.12
C LEU A 51 12.93 2.52 -3.95
N LEU A 52 13.38 1.72 -4.92
CA LEU A 52 14.69 1.08 -4.87
C LEU A 52 15.80 1.91 -5.53
N SER A 53 15.47 2.98 -6.25
CA SER A 53 16.42 3.83 -6.99
C SER A 53 17.52 4.44 -6.12
N GLY A 54 17.26 4.64 -4.82
CA GLY A 54 18.24 5.14 -3.85
C GLY A 54 19.29 4.10 -3.44
N ASN A 55 19.12 2.83 -3.80
CA ASN A 55 20.05 1.75 -3.44
C ASN A 55 21.00 1.45 -4.61
N PRO A 56 22.30 1.79 -4.52
CA PRO A 56 23.25 1.58 -5.61
C PRO A 56 23.56 0.10 -5.91
N HIS A 57 23.10 -0.81 -5.05
CA HIS A 57 23.28 -2.26 -5.19
C HIS A 57 22.13 -2.96 -5.89
N ILE A 58 21.03 -2.24 -6.18
CA ILE A 58 19.85 -2.82 -6.83
C ILE A 58 19.78 -2.31 -8.25
N GLU A 59 19.96 -3.22 -9.19
CA GLU A 59 19.78 -2.93 -10.62
C GLU A 59 18.29 -2.82 -10.96
N LYS A 60 17.96 -2.04 -12.00
CA LYS A 60 16.57 -1.89 -12.46
C LYS A 60 15.93 -3.24 -12.83
N GLU A 61 16.72 -4.15 -13.39
CA GLU A 61 16.25 -5.50 -13.72
C GLU A 61 15.85 -6.28 -12.45
N SER A 62 16.62 -6.17 -11.37
CA SER A 62 16.27 -6.78 -10.08
C SER A 62 14.98 -6.20 -9.49
N ALA A 63 14.82 -4.86 -9.56
CA ALA A 63 13.58 -4.21 -9.13
C ALA A 63 12.36 -4.71 -9.92
N ARG A 64 12.50 -4.91 -11.24
CA ARG A 64 11.45 -5.50 -12.08
C ARG A 64 11.14 -6.94 -11.69
N SER A 65 12.15 -7.77 -11.47
CA SER A 65 11.93 -9.16 -11.03
C SER A 65 11.21 -9.24 -9.68
N ILE A 66 11.49 -8.32 -8.75
CA ILE A 66 10.77 -8.21 -7.48
C ILE A 66 9.30 -7.84 -7.72
N ALA A 67 9.06 -6.83 -8.57
CA ALA A 67 7.71 -6.40 -8.89
C ALA A 67 6.89 -7.53 -9.56
N ASP A 68 7.49 -8.26 -10.50
CA ASP A 68 6.87 -9.39 -11.19
C ASP A 68 6.52 -10.53 -10.24
N GLY A 69 7.45 -10.89 -9.34
CA GLY A 69 7.23 -11.92 -8.33
C GLY A 69 6.07 -11.56 -7.39
N ALA A 70 6.07 -10.34 -6.87
CA ALA A 70 5.00 -9.87 -5.98
C ALA A 70 3.64 -9.77 -6.69
N MET A 71 3.61 -9.37 -7.97
CA MET A 71 2.38 -9.34 -8.75
C MET A 71 1.82 -10.75 -9.01
N MET A 72 2.70 -11.72 -9.26
CA MET A 72 2.30 -13.12 -9.43
C MET A 72 1.75 -13.72 -8.13
N GLU A 73 2.35 -13.37 -6.98
CA GLU A 73 1.81 -13.75 -5.67
C GLU A 73 0.43 -13.12 -5.43
N ALA A 74 0.26 -11.82 -5.76
CA ALA A 74 -1.02 -11.14 -5.67
C ALA A 74 -2.10 -11.80 -6.55
N ALA A 75 -1.77 -12.13 -7.79
CA ALA A 75 -2.64 -12.87 -8.70
C ALA A 75 -3.11 -14.21 -8.09
N SER A 76 -2.19 -14.97 -7.49
CA SER A 76 -2.51 -16.25 -6.84
C SER A 76 -3.43 -16.11 -5.64
N VAL A 77 -3.30 -15.03 -4.85
CA VAL A 77 -4.16 -14.76 -3.68
C VAL A 77 -5.56 -14.33 -4.12
N CYS A 78 -5.65 -13.56 -5.20
CA CYS A 78 -6.87 -12.85 -5.56
C CYS A 78 -7.80 -13.63 -6.50
N VAL A 79 -7.22 -14.39 -7.43
CA VAL A 79 -7.96 -15.08 -8.52
C VAL A 79 -8.03 -16.59 -8.31
N GLY A 80 -7.20 -17.18 -7.44
CA GLY A 80 -7.17 -18.62 -7.23
C GLY A 80 -6.61 -19.36 -8.46
N GLN A 81 -7.31 -20.40 -8.95
CA GLN A 81 -6.95 -21.05 -10.21
C GLN A 81 -7.30 -20.15 -11.39
N MET A 82 -6.30 -19.50 -11.97
CA MET A 82 -6.45 -18.83 -13.26
C MET A 82 -6.63 -19.86 -14.37
N GLU A 83 -7.57 -19.58 -15.27
CA GLU A 83 -7.67 -20.34 -16.51
C GLU A 83 -6.42 -20.09 -17.37
N PRO A 84 -5.99 -21.06 -18.21
CA PRO A 84 -4.76 -20.97 -18.99
C PRO A 84 -4.64 -19.71 -19.87
N ASP A 85 -5.77 -19.16 -20.31
CA ASP A 85 -5.86 -17.98 -21.17
C ASP A 85 -6.22 -16.69 -20.42
N GLN A 86 -6.41 -16.76 -19.09
CA GLN A 86 -6.80 -15.62 -18.30
C GLN A 86 -5.57 -14.74 -18.01
N VAL A 87 -5.58 -13.54 -18.59
CA VAL A 87 -4.55 -12.52 -18.32
C VAL A 87 -4.91 -11.79 -17.03
N TYR A 88 -3.95 -11.69 -16.11
CA TYR A 88 -4.11 -10.85 -14.93
C TYR A 88 -3.96 -9.38 -15.32
N GLU A 89 -5.09 -8.66 -15.34
CA GLU A 89 -5.13 -7.25 -15.74
C GLU A 89 -4.51 -6.32 -14.68
N GLY A 90 -4.40 -6.76 -13.43
CA GLY A 90 -3.86 -5.97 -12.33
C GLY A 90 -4.65 -6.15 -11.04
N ILE A 91 -4.19 -5.49 -9.98
CA ILE A 91 -4.77 -5.58 -8.65
C ILE A 91 -5.92 -4.57 -8.54
N THR A 92 -7.15 -5.04 -8.37
CA THR A 92 -8.30 -4.17 -8.07
C THR A 92 -8.26 -3.71 -6.60
N PHE A 93 -9.08 -2.71 -6.23
CA PHE A 93 -9.17 -2.32 -4.83
C PHE A 93 -9.65 -3.46 -3.92
N ASP A 94 -10.58 -4.31 -4.37
CA ASP A 94 -11.02 -5.48 -3.61
C ASP A 94 -9.89 -6.51 -3.42
N ASP A 95 -9.06 -6.69 -4.44
CA ASP A 95 -7.87 -7.54 -4.36
C ASP A 95 -6.84 -6.97 -3.40
N PHE A 96 -6.64 -5.65 -3.43
CA PHE A 96 -5.80 -4.94 -2.47
C PHE A 96 -6.30 -5.14 -1.04
N LEU A 97 -7.61 -5.07 -0.79
CA LEU A 97 -8.17 -5.37 0.53
C LEU A 97 -7.84 -6.79 0.99
N LYS A 98 -7.94 -7.79 0.10
CA LYS A 98 -7.60 -9.20 0.41
C LYS A 98 -6.13 -9.37 0.76
N ILE A 99 -5.22 -8.83 -0.05
CA ILE A 99 -3.77 -8.91 0.15
C ILE A 99 -3.38 -8.32 1.51
N TRP A 100 -4.03 -7.23 1.93
CA TRP A 100 -3.71 -6.55 3.17
C TRP A 100 -4.48 -7.07 4.40
N GLN A 101 -5.34 -8.10 4.29
CA GLN A 101 -6.15 -8.59 5.43
C GLN A 101 -5.34 -8.97 6.67
N GLY A 102 -4.14 -9.53 6.51
CA GLY A 102 -3.27 -9.92 7.62
C GLY A 102 -2.41 -8.80 8.21
N ILE A 103 -2.55 -7.56 7.73
CA ILE A 103 -1.74 -6.42 8.15
C ILE A 103 -2.64 -5.34 8.74
N ASP A 104 -2.39 -4.97 10.00
CA ASP A 104 -3.07 -3.88 10.70
C ASP A 104 -2.53 -2.52 10.22
N ILE A 105 -2.89 -2.12 9.00
CA ILE A 105 -2.40 -0.90 8.34
C ILE A 105 -2.71 0.36 9.14
N GLU A 106 -3.78 0.35 9.91
CA GLU A 106 -4.18 1.44 10.77
C GLU A 106 -3.16 1.75 11.88
N THR A 107 -2.42 0.72 12.32
CA THR A 107 -1.32 0.83 13.28
C THR A 107 0.02 1.14 12.61
N LYS A 108 0.17 0.87 11.31
CA LYS A 108 1.42 1.13 10.56
C LYS A 108 1.45 2.49 9.88
N MET A 109 0.35 2.88 9.25
CA MET A 109 0.21 4.11 8.48
C MET A 109 -0.25 5.26 9.38
N HIS A 110 0.62 5.70 10.28
CA HIS A 110 0.39 6.86 11.11
C HIS A 110 1.69 7.61 11.41
N VAL A 111 1.59 8.92 11.61
CA VAL A 111 2.73 9.76 12.00
C VAL A 111 2.58 10.12 13.48
N ARG A 112 3.54 9.70 14.31
CA ARG A 112 3.69 10.21 15.68
C ARG A 112 4.92 11.10 15.72
N PHE A 113 4.73 12.32 16.19
CA PHE A 113 5.86 13.14 16.59
C PHE A 113 6.30 12.66 17.97
N LEU A 114 7.43 11.96 18.03
CA LEU A 114 8.09 11.60 19.29
C LEU A 114 8.59 12.91 19.90
N ASN A 115 7.90 13.40 20.93
CA ASN A 115 8.27 14.57 21.74
C ASN A 115 8.73 15.78 20.91
N MET A 116 7.79 16.63 20.49
CA MET A 116 8.05 18.04 20.73
C MET A 116 8.06 18.17 22.26
N GLU A 117 9.24 18.18 22.88
CA GLU A 117 9.37 19.04 24.05
C GLU A 117 8.78 20.36 23.59
N THR A 118 7.62 20.74 24.13
CA THR A 118 7.10 22.09 24.00
C THR A 118 8.31 22.97 24.21
N ILE A 119 8.75 23.68 23.18
CA ILE A 119 9.78 24.70 23.32
C ILE A 119 9.14 25.71 24.26
N ALA A 120 9.35 25.45 25.54
CA ALA A 120 8.80 26.16 26.64
C ALA A 120 9.53 27.49 26.64
N LEU A 121 8.75 28.56 26.45
CA LEU A 121 9.11 29.95 26.67
C LEU A 121 10.36 30.45 25.93
N CYS A 122 10.13 31.18 24.83
CA CYS A 122 10.95 32.36 24.58
C CYS A 122 10.35 33.52 25.38
N HIS A 123 11.18 34.07 26.27
CA HIS A 123 10.96 35.22 27.14
C HIS A 123 10.69 36.52 26.37
#